data_AF-A0A957WMS8-F1
#
_entry.id   AF-A0A957WMS8-F1
#
_cell.length_a   1.000
_cell.length_b   1.000
_cell.length_c   1.000
_cell.angle_alpha   90.00
_cell.angle_beta   90.00
_cell.angle_gamma   90.00
#
_symmetry.space_group_name_H-M   'P 1'
#
loop_
_entity.id
_entity.type
_entity.pdbx_description
1 polymer ?
#
loop_
_entity_poly.entity_id
_entity_poly.type
_entity_poly.pdbx_seq_one_letter_code
_entity_poly.pdbx_strand_id
1 'polypeptide(L)'
;MTTNTITDPTVDDVTLSLWKQAQNSADYCVKCNICTSFCPVSNVTDLFPGPKYVGPQAQRFRNPKELSVDDSLDYCSGCGVCSMVCPHEVKVMEMNAKGRYKLYQDKKQIPIRNRMLGRSELLGQLSSPVAPIANFFLNNKLVRLMVEQVVGVHHKAPLPAFSFETFRGWFNGVHKKSAGYKPSTDKRVVYYHGCSTNYYEPHVGKAAVAVLEHNGYEVVIPKQVCCGLPMLSNAEFDAARQNART
;
A
#
# COMPACT_ATOMS: atom_id res chain seq x y z
N MET A 1 -5.97 -43.16 -27.31
CA MET A 1 -6.22 -41.72 -27.15
C MET A 1 -5.64 -41.31 -25.81
N THR A 2 -4.41 -40.81 -25.85
CA THR A 2 -3.66 -40.28 -24.71
C THR A 2 -4.19 -38.89 -24.38
N THR A 3 -5.06 -38.79 -23.38
CA THR A 3 -5.47 -37.50 -22.82
C THR A 3 -4.33 -36.99 -21.95
N ASN A 4 -3.57 -36.04 -22.48
CA ASN A 4 -2.66 -35.19 -21.71
C ASN A 4 -3.46 -34.42 -20.66
N THR A 5 -3.45 -34.90 -19.43
CA THR A 5 -3.76 -34.07 -18.27
C THR A 5 -2.57 -33.16 -18.02
N ILE A 6 -2.73 -31.89 -18.40
CA ILE A 6 -1.95 -30.78 -17.87
C ILE A 6 -2.13 -30.84 -16.36
N THR A 7 -1.08 -31.23 -15.63
CA THR A 7 -1.07 -31.23 -14.17
C THR A 7 -1.07 -29.78 -13.68
N ASP A 8 -2.24 -29.34 -13.25
CA ASP A 8 -2.46 -28.17 -12.40
C ASP A 8 -1.48 -28.23 -11.20
N PRO A 9 -0.71 -27.16 -10.91
CA PRO A 9 0.19 -27.14 -9.76
C PRO A 9 -0.60 -27.45 -8.47
N THR A 10 -0.20 -28.50 -7.78
CA THR A 10 -0.91 -29.06 -6.64
C THR A 10 -1.02 -28.08 -5.48
N VAL A 11 -2.12 -28.23 -4.73
CA VAL A 11 -2.58 -27.49 -3.54
C VAL A 11 -1.52 -27.32 -2.41
N ASP A 12 -0.37 -27.99 -2.51
CA ASP A 12 0.75 -27.88 -1.57
C ASP A 12 1.52 -26.55 -1.67
N ASP A 13 1.49 -25.86 -2.81
CA ASP A 13 2.15 -24.53 -2.94
C ASP A 13 1.33 -23.41 -2.25
N VAL A 14 0.01 -23.62 -2.13
CA VAL A 14 -0.94 -22.67 -1.51
C VAL A 14 -0.92 -22.75 0.03
N THR A 15 -0.45 -23.86 0.60
CA THR A 15 -0.41 -24.05 2.07
C THR A 15 0.82 -23.41 2.75
N LEU A 16 1.82 -22.98 1.97
CA LEU A 16 2.92 -22.17 2.50
C LEU A 16 2.41 -20.76 2.78
N SER A 17 2.73 -20.20 3.96
CA SER A 17 2.50 -18.76 4.19
C SER A 17 3.13 -17.95 3.05
N LEU A 18 2.50 -16.86 2.62
CA LEU A 18 3.02 -15.96 1.56
C LEU A 18 4.51 -15.63 1.76
N TRP A 19 4.96 -15.56 3.01
CA TRP A 19 6.36 -15.33 3.36
C TRP A 19 7.31 -16.47 3.04
N LYS A 20 6.86 -17.70 3.19
CA LYS A 20 7.64 -18.90 2.88
C LYS A 20 7.69 -19.10 1.36
N GLN A 21 6.58 -18.84 0.65
CA GLN A 21 6.57 -18.74 -0.80
C GLN A 21 7.55 -17.66 -1.29
N ALA A 22 7.52 -16.47 -0.68
CA ALA A 22 8.42 -15.39 -1.04
C ALA A 22 9.89 -15.75 -0.80
N GLN A 23 10.25 -16.41 0.30
CA GLN A 23 11.62 -16.85 0.54
C GLN A 23 12.09 -17.89 -0.47
N ASN A 24 11.27 -18.91 -0.76
CA ASN A 24 11.64 -19.98 -1.68
C ASN A 24 11.75 -19.48 -3.13
N SER A 25 10.98 -18.47 -3.51
CA SER A 25 11.03 -17.91 -4.86
C SER A 25 12.36 -17.19 -5.20
N ALA A 26 13.25 -16.97 -4.22
CA ALA A 26 14.54 -16.32 -4.46
C ALA A 26 15.46 -17.14 -5.38
N ASP A 27 15.33 -18.47 -5.33
CA ASP A 27 16.15 -19.37 -6.16
C ASP A 27 15.74 -19.32 -7.63
N TYR A 28 14.50 -18.96 -7.94
CA TYR A 28 14.02 -18.79 -9.31
C TYR A 28 14.63 -17.55 -10.02
N CYS A 29 15.30 -16.66 -9.28
CA CYS A 29 15.89 -15.46 -9.85
C CYS A 29 17.10 -15.76 -10.76
N VAL A 30 16.94 -15.69 -12.08
CA VAL A 30 18.06 -15.86 -13.03
C VAL A 30 18.91 -14.59 -13.22
N LYS A 31 18.70 -13.55 -12.41
CA LYS A 31 19.42 -12.25 -12.47
C LYS A 31 19.27 -11.49 -13.80
N CYS A 32 18.16 -11.63 -14.52
CA CYS A 32 17.88 -10.97 -15.80
C CYS A 32 17.67 -9.43 -15.76
N ASN A 33 17.65 -8.81 -14.58
CA ASN A 33 17.48 -7.35 -14.37
C ASN A 33 16.13 -6.71 -14.73
N ILE A 34 15.14 -7.44 -15.29
CA ILE A 34 13.84 -6.88 -15.66
C ILE A 34 13.19 -6.10 -14.50
N CYS A 35 13.15 -6.68 -13.30
CA CYS A 35 12.57 -6.03 -12.14
C CYS A 35 13.28 -4.72 -11.73
N THR A 36 14.58 -4.59 -12.01
CA THR A 36 15.33 -3.35 -11.78
C THR A 36 15.03 -2.32 -12.87
N SER A 37 14.98 -2.72 -14.14
CA SER A 37 14.65 -1.83 -15.27
C SER A 37 13.26 -1.20 -15.15
N PHE A 38 12.28 -1.94 -14.60
CA PHE A 38 10.93 -1.43 -14.38
C PHE A 38 10.75 -0.75 -13.02
N CYS A 39 11.78 -0.69 -12.16
CA CYS A 39 11.65 -0.07 -10.86
C CYS A 39 11.72 1.46 -10.97
N PRO A 40 10.66 2.19 -10.57
CA PRO A 40 10.66 3.65 -10.67
C PRO A 40 11.65 4.30 -9.70
N VAL A 41 11.95 3.65 -8.56
CA VAL A 41 12.82 4.22 -7.52
C VAL A 41 14.29 4.18 -7.95
N SER A 42 14.78 3.04 -8.44
CA SER A 42 16.19 2.93 -8.87
C SER A 42 16.49 3.76 -10.12
N ASN A 43 15.46 4.22 -10.84
CA ASN A 43 15.62 5.10 -11.99
C ASN A 43 15.84 6.57 -11.59
N VAL A 44 15.55 6.95 -10.35
CA VAL A 44 15.59 8.37 -9.91
C VAL A 44 16.55 8.62 -8.75
N THR A 45 17.15 7.57 -8.15
CA THR A 45 18.14 7.73 -7.10
C THR A 45 19.11 6.53 -7.03
N ASP A 46 20.40 6.84 -6.92
CA ASP A 46 21.46 5.84 -6.70
C ASP A 46 21.50 5.31 -5.26
N LEU A 47 20.77 5.96 -4.34
CA LEU A 47 20.62 5.49 -2.95
C LEU A 47 19.87 4.17 -2.86
N PHE A 48 19.16 3.79 -3.93
CA PHE A 48 18.47 2.52 -4.06
C PHE A 48 19.09 1.67 -5.18
N PRO A 49 19.91 0.65 -4.85
CA PRO A 49 20.58 -0.20 -5.85
C PRO A 49 19.61 -1.11 -6.63
N GLY A 50 18.31 -1.06 -6.29
CA GLY A 50 17.25 -1.72 -7.02
C GLY A 50 16.64 -2.90 -6.28
N PRO A 51 15.41 -3.29 -6.65
CA PRO A 51 14.62 -4.26 -5.91
C PRO A 51 15.22 -5.67 -5.97
N LYS A 52 15.98 -5.99 -7.03
CA LYS A 52 16.72 -7.24 -7.17
C LYS A 52 17.84 -7.35 -6.12
N TYR A 53 18.60 -6.27 -5.92
CA TYR A 53 19.76 -6.23 -5.06
C TYR A 53 19.36 -6.50 -3.61
N VAL A 54 18.47 -5.65 -3.07
CA VAL A 54 17.98 -5.73 -1.68
C VAL A 54 17.05 -6.92 -1.40
N GLY A 55 16.61 -7.61 -2.46
CA GLY A 55 15.72 -8.76 -2.40
C GLY A 55 16.44 -10.06 -2.78
N PRO A 56 16.06 -10.71 -3.90
CA PRO A 56 16.51 -12.06 -4.24
C PRO A 56 18.02 -12.21 -4.41
N GLN A 57 18.77 -11.16 -4.75
CA GLN A 57 20.23 -11.24 -4.86
C GLN A 57 20.89 -11.29 -3.47
N ALA A 58 20.50 -10.40 -2.56
CA ALA A 58 20.95 -10.43 -1.17
C ALA A 58 20.51 -11.70 -0.43
N GLN A 59 19.49 -12.42 -0.91
CA GLN A 59 19.09 -13.73 -0.39
C GLN A 59 20.17 -14.79 -0.53
N ARG A 60 21.04 -14.69 -1.54
CA ARG A 60 22.02 -15.74 -1.87
C ARG A 60 23.30 -15.69 -1.03
N PHE A 61 23.62 -14.55 -0.44
CA PHE A 61 24.82 -14.38 0.38
C PHE A 61 24.61 -14.81 1.84
N ARG A 62 23.60 -15.64 2.13
CA ARG A 62 23.09 -15.81 3.49
C ARG A 62 23.60 -17.05 4.21
N ASN A 63 23.87 -16.86 5.49
CA ASN A 63 23.67 -17.88 6.51
C ASN A 63 22.18 -18.26 6.53
N PRO A 64 21.79 -19.55 6.47
CA PRO A 64 20.38 -19.97 6.45
C PRO A 64 19.50 -19.41 7.57
N LYS A 65 20.10 -18.88 8.65
CA LYS A 65 19.40 -18.36 9.84
C LYS A 65 19.08 -16.86 9.80
N GLU A 66 19.59 -16.08 8.83
CA GLU A 66 19.50 -14.61 8.88
C GLU A 66 19.10 -13.96 7.53
N LEU A 67 18.43 -12.81 7.58
CA LEU A 67 18.11 -11.99 6.40
C LEU A 67 19.23 -10.96 6.19
N SER A 68 19.88 -10.95 5.02
CA SER A 68 20.75 -9.83 4.61
C SER A 68 19.87 -8.62 4.28
N VAL A 69 19.87 -7.66 5.21
CA VAL A 69 19.16 -6.39 5.15
C VAL A 69 20.18 -5.26 5.15
N ASP A 70 19.94 -4.25 4.34
CA ASP A 70 20.74 -3.04 4.31
C ASP A 70 19.84 -1.81 4.28
N ASP A 71 20.39 -0.65 4.62
CA ASP A 71 19.62 0.58 4.78
C ASP A 71 19.04 1.12 3.47
N SER A 72 19.58 0.71 2.31
CA SER A 72 19.01 1.10 1.01
C SER A 72 17.59 0.53 0.82
N LEU A 73 17.25 -0.55 1.54
CA LEU A 73 15.92 -1.13 1.51
C LEU A 73 14.83 -0.15 1.96
N ASP A 74 15.16 0.89 2.74
CA ASP A 74 14.20 1.92 3.17
C ASP A 74 13.72 2.81 2.00
N TYR A 75 14.47 2.89 0.90
CA TYR A 75 14.07 3.63 -0.29
C TYR A 75 13.02 2.91 -1.15
N CYS A 76 12.81 1.60 -0.97
CA CYS A 76 11.81 0.85 -1.72
C CYS A 76 10.39 1.42 -1.50
N SER A 77 9.67 1.80 -2.56
CA SER A 77 8.31 2.36 -2.41
C SER A 77 7.25 1.30 -2.04
N GLY A 78 7.58 0.01 -2.18
CA GLY A 78 6.61 -1.08 -2.00
C GLY A 78 5.58 -1.18 -3.13
N CYS A 79 5.78 -0.52 -4.28
CA CYS A 79 4.79 -0.46 -5.38
C CYS A 79 4.48 -1.81 -6.06
N GLY A 80 5.26 -2.87 -5.86
CA GLY A 80 4.96 -4.20 -6.38
C GLY A 80 5.33 -4.46 -7.85
N VAL A 81 5.69 -3.43 -8.62
CA VAL A 81 6.01 -3.58 -10.06
C VAL A 81 7.05 -4.67 -10.32
N CYS A 82 8.09 -4.74 -9.49
CA CYS A 82 9.16 -5.74 -9.60
C CYS A 82 8.67 -7.20 -9.53
N SER A 83 7.66 -7.50 -8.71
CA SER A 83 7.04 -8.83 -8.65
C SER A 83 6.15 -9.05 -9.88
N MET A 84 5.40 -8.03 -10.31
CA MET A 84 4.47 -8.12 -11.45
C MET A 84 5.17 -8.41 -12.79
N VAL A 85 6.35 -7.82 -13.01
CA VAL A 85 7.09 -7.98 -14.29
C VAL A 85 8.08 -9.14 -14.28
N CYS A 86 8.19 -9.90 -13.19
CA CYS A 86 9.18 -10.97 -13.09
C CYS A 86 8.74 -12.19 -13.92
N PRO A 87 9.48 -12.60 -14.97
CA PRO A 87 9.10 -13.74 -15.79
C PRO A 87 9.26 -15.10 -15.09
N HIS A 88 9.93 -15.12 -13.93
CA HIS A 88 10.15 -16.31 -13.11
C HIS A 88 9.34 -16.26 -11.81
N GLU A 89 8.36 -15.37 -11.72
CA GLU A 89 7.42 -15.25 -10.58
C GLU A 89 8.10 -15.08 -9.21
N VAL A 90 9.31 -14.52 -9.21
CA VAL A 90 10.03 -14.17 -7.99
C VAL A 90 9.23 -13.11 -7.24
N LYS A 91 8.88 -13.38 -5.98
CA LYS A 91 8.10 -12.48 -5.12
C LYS A 91 8.99 -11.37 -4.52
N VAL A 92 9.54 -10.53 -5.39
CA VAL A 92 10.57 -9.53 -5.06
C VAL A 92 10.05 -8.50 -4.06
N MET A 93 8.85 -7.95 -4.26
CA MET A 93 8.25 -6.97 -3.35
C MET A 93 8.03 -7.55 -1.96
N GLU A 94 7.52 -8.78 -1.88
CA GLU A 94 7.24 -9.49 -0.65
C GLU A 94 8.55 -9.76 0.12
N MET A 95 9.59 -10.21 -0.57
CA MET A 95 10.92 -10.34 0.03
C MET A 95 11.42 -9.01 0.58
N ASN A 96 11.26 -7.91 -0.17
CA ASN A 96 11.71 -6.58 0.23
C ASN A 96 10.91 -6.05 1.42
N ALA A 97 9.59 -6.25 1.44
CA ALA A 97 8.72 -5.88 2.56
C ALA A 97 9.11 -6.64 3.83
N LYS A 98 9.36 -7.95 3.73
CA LYS A 98 9.83 -8.78 4.86
C LYS A 98 11.22 -8.37 5.33
N GLY A 99 12.12 -8.06 4.39
CA GLY A 99 13.45 -7.51 4.70
C GLY A 99 13.35 -6.22 5.49
N ARG A 100 12.47 -5.29 5.09
CA ARG A 100 12.26 -4.03 5.78
C ARG A 100 11.70 -4.24 7.18
N TYR A 101 10.73 -5.16 7.33
CA TYR A 101 10.22 -5.54 8.64
C TYR A 101 11.34 -6.04 9.56
N LYS A 102 12.20 -6.93 9.07
CA LYS A 102 13.34 -7.42 9.84
C LYS A 102 14.35 -6.33 10.18
N LEU A 103 14.68 -5.44 9.23
CA LEU A 103 15.57 -4.30 9.44
C LEU A 103 15.15 -3.47 10.66
N TYR A 104 13.86 -3.15 10.78
CA TYR A 104 13.37 -2.36 11.91
C TYR A 104 13.12 -3.15 13.18
N GLN A 105 12.90 -4.47 13.09
CA GLN A 105 12.93 -5.35 14.26
C GLN A 105 14.33 -5.42 14.87
N ASP A 106 15.37 -5.54 14.04
CA ASP A 106 16.77 -5.61 14.49
C ASP A 106 17.24 -4.27 15.07
N LYS A 107 16.82 -3.16 14.45
CA LYS A 107 17.02 -1.80 15.00
C LYS A 107 16.21 -1.52 16.27
N LYS A 108 15.22 -2.36 16.61
CA LYS A 108 14.25 -2.17 17.71
C LYS A 108 13.54 -0.80 17.71
N GLN A 109 13.52 -0.11 16.56
CA GLN A 109 12.99 1.24 16.45
C GLN A 109 12.47 1.49 15.04
N ILE A 110 11.19 1.81 14.93
CA ILE A 110 10.60 2.36 13.69
C ILE A 110 10.60 3.89 13.81
N PRO A 111 11.15 4.63 12.83
CA PRO A 111 11.16 6.09 12.85
C PRO A 111 9.76 6.68 13.04
N ILE A 112 9.67 7.82 13.72
CA ILE A 112 8.39 8.52 13.96
C ILE A 112 7.72 8.85 12.63
N ARG A 113 8.50 9.24 11.62
CA ARG A 113 8.04 9.43 10.23
C ARG A 113 7.24 8.24 9.72
N ASN A 114 7.80 7.04 9.82
CA ASN A 114 7.19 5.82 9.31
C ASN A 114 5.90 5.49 10.08
N ARG A 115 5.90 5.67 11.40
CA ARG A 115 4.70 5.51 12.24
C ARG A 115 3.60 6.50 11.86
N MET A 116 3.96 7.77 11.64
CA MET A 116 3.02 8.81 11.21
C MET A 116 2.41 8.46 9.84
N LEU A 117 3.26 8.14 8.86
CA LEU A 117 2.82 7.78 7.51
C LEU A 117 1.97 6.50 7.49
N GLY A 118 2.26 5.55 8.38
CA GLY A 118 1.48 4.33 8.58
C GLY A 118 0.09 4.54 9.17
N ARG A 119 -0.24 5.73 9.69
CA ARG A 119 -1.53 6.07 10.30
C ARG A 119 -2.35 7.04 9.44
N SER A 120 -2.42 6.79 8.13
CA SER A 120 -3.10 7.70 7.18
C SER A 120 -4.59 7.92 7.47
N GLU A 121 -5.28 6.91 8.03
CA GLU A 121 -6.68 7.04 8.45
C GLU A 121 -6.84 7.96 9.66
N LEU A 122 -6.01 7.79 10.70
CA LEU A 122 -6.04 8.66 11.89
C LEU A 122 -5.73 10.11 11.51
N LEU A 123 -4.71 10.32 10.67
CA LEU A 123 -4.38 11.65 10.15
C LEU A 123 -5.57 12.26 9.39
N GLY A 124 -6.25 11.46 8.57
CA GLY A 124 -7.47 11.87 7.88
C GLY A 124 -8.59 12.23 8.84
N GLN A 125 -8.86 11.41 9.86
CA GLN A 125 -9.90 11.66 10.86
C GLN A 125 -9.68 12.95 11.65
N LEU A 126 -8.43 13.22 12.02
CA LEU A 126 -8.07 14.43 12.78
C LEU A 126 -8.06 15.68 11.90
N SER A 127 -7.59 15.56 10.66
CA SER A 127 -7.36 16.72 9.80
C SER A 127 -8.57 17.12 8.95
N SER A 128 -9.46 16.18 8.61
CA SER A 128 -10.62 16.47 7.74
C SER A 128 -11.58 17.52 8.34
N PRO A 129 -11.98 17.45 9.64
CA PRO A 129 -12.85 18.47 10.24
C PRO A 129 -12.25 19.89 10.23
N VAL A 130 -10.93 20.00 10.14
CA VAL A 130 -10.18 21.26 10.10
C VAL A 130 -9.42 21.43 8.78
N ALA A 131 -9.88 20.79 7.70
CA ALA A 131 -9.16 20.68 6.44
C ALA A 131 -8.67 22.03 5.86
N PRO A 132 -9.45 23.14 5.89
CA PRO A 132 -8.95 24.43 5.40
C PRO A 132 -7.70 24.91 6.15
N ILE A 133 -7.68 24.74 7.47
CA ILE A 133 -6.56 25.12 8.33
C ILE A 133 -5.39 24.15 8.08
N ALA A 134 -5.64 22.85 8.11
CA ALA A 134 -4.62 21.83 7.85
C ALA A 134 -3.93 22.06 6.49
N ASN A 135 -4.71 22.27 5.43
CA ASN A 135 -4.21 22.52 4.09
C ASN A 135 -3.46 23.86 3.99
N PHE A 136 -3.86 24.90 4.73
CA PHE A 136 -3.10 26.15 4.80
C PHE A 136 -1.69 25.92 5.35
N PHE A 137 -1.56 25.18 6.45
CA PHE A 137 -0.25 24.84 7.02
C PHE A 137 0.56 23.91 6.12
N LEU A 138 -0.08 22.92 5.48
CA LEU A 138 0.59 22.00 4.56
C LEU A 138 1.14 22.69 3.31
N ASN A 139 0.52 23.78 2.87
CA ASN A 139 0.98 24.57 1.72
C ASN A 139 1.98 25.68 2.11
N ASN A 140 2.24 25.90 3.40
CA ASN A 140 3.16 26.93 3.86
C ASN A 140 4.63 26.46 3.78
N LYS A 141 5.47 27.18 3.04
CA LYS A 141 6.88 26.83 2.84
C LYS A 141 7.69 26.74 4.14
N LEU A 142 7.44 27.62 5.11
CA LEU A 142 8.16 27.61 6.39
C LEU A 142 7.81 26.37 7.21
N VAL A 143 6.52 26.05 7.26
CA VAL A 143 6.03 24.84 7.93
C VAL A 143 6.64 23.60 7.28
N ARG A 144 6.69 23.56 5.95
CA ARG A 144 7.28 22.46 5.18
C ARG A 144 8.76 22.27 5.45
N LEU A 145 9.52 23.35 5.58
CA LEU A 145 10.93 23.30 6.00
C LEU A 145 11.07 22.78 7.45
N MET A 146 10.21 23.22 8.38
CA MET A 146 10.21 22.70 9.74
C MET A 146 9.88 21.20 9.80
N VAL A 147 8.87 20.76 9.03
CA VAL A 147 8.50 19.34 8.93
C VAL A 147 9.64 18.51 8.34
N GLU A 148 10.39 19.04 7.37
CA GLU A 148 11.58 18.36 6.86
C GLU A 148 12.63 18.16 7.94
N GLN A 149 12.93 19.18 8.74
CA GLN A 149 13.95 19.09 9.80
C GLN A 149 13.53 18.15 10.94
N VAL A 150 12.24 18.11 11.30
CA VAL A 150 11.74 17.31 12.43
C VAL A 150 11.38 15.88 12.03
N VAL A 151 10.68 15.73 10.89
CA VAL A 151 10.08 14.45 10.46
C VAL A 151 10.85 13.83 9.29
N GLY A 152 11.69 14.58 8.59
CA GLY A 152 12.44 14.05 7.44
C GLY A 152 11.60 13.90 6.16
N VAL A 153 10.46 14.60 6.06
CA VAL A 153 9.69 14.67 4.81
C VAL A 153 10.13 15.90 4.03
N HIS A 154 10.78 15.67 2.88
CA HIS A 154 11.34 16.73 2.05
C HIS A 154 10.29 17.81 1.69
N HIS A 155 10.64 19.10 1.83
CA HIS A 155 9.72 20.24 1.67
C HIS A 155 9.11 20.37 0.26
N LYS A 156 9.66 19.68 -0.75
CA LYS A 156 9.08 19.59 -2.11
C LYS A 156 8.25 18.32 -2.38
N ALA A 157 8.18 17.38 -1.43
CA ALA A 157 7.43 16.13 -1.63
C ALA A 157 5.93 16.41 -1.77
N PRO A 158 5.23 15.93 -2.81
CA PRO A 158 3.79 16.15 -2.92
C PRO A 158 3.08 15.53 -1.72
N LEU A 159 2.25 16.33 -1.02
CA LEU A 159 1.36 15.83 0.02
C LEU A 159 -0.08 15.93 -0.44
N PRO A 160 -0.92 14.93 -0.12
CA PRO A 160 -2.33 14.99 -0.44
C PRO A 160 -3.02 16.07 0.39
N ALA A 161 -3.96 16.78 -0.22
CA ALA A 161 -4.81 17.73 0.49
C ALA A 161 -5.92 16.98 1.24
N PHE A 162 -6.25 17.44 2.45
CA PHE A 162 -7.39 16.92 3.18
C PHE A 162 -8.69 17.53 2.65
N SER A 163 -9.75 16.74 2.59
CA SER A 163 -11.10 17.18 2.27
C SER A 163 -11.89 17.45 3.55
N PHE A 164 -12.61 18.57 3.58
CA PHE A 164 -13.53 18.87 4.69
C PHE A 164 -14.70 17.89 4.73
N GLU A 165 -15.31 17.63 3.58
CA GLU A 165 -16.35 16.63 3.43
C GLU A 165 -15.71 15.25 3.24
N THR A 166 -16.09 14.27 4.05
CA THR A 166 -15.65 12.88 3.84
C THR A 166 -16.56 12.17 2.88
N PHE A 167 -16.04 11.20 2.11
CA PHE A 167 -16.86 10.39 1.20
C PHE A 167 -18.01 9.67 1.95
N ARG A 168 -17.72 9.06 3.10
CA ARG A 168 -18.75 8.39 3.91
C ARG A 168 -19.78 9.37 4.48
N GLY A 169 -19.36 10.57 4.86
CA GLY A 169 -20.25 11.63 5.33
C GLY A 169 -21.20 12.07 4.22
N TRP A 170 -20.67 12.34 3.04
CA TRP A 170 -21.45 12.63 1.84
C TRP A 170 -22.42 11.50 1.48
N PHE A 171 -21.95 10.25 1.44
CA PHE A 171 -22.77 9.11 1.00
C PHE A 171 -23.99 8.87 1.91
N ASN A 172 -23.79 8.92 3.23
CA ASN A 172 -24.87 8.68 4.19
C ASN A 172 -25.72 9.94 4.47
N GLY A 173 -25.12 11.13 4.38
CA GLY A 173 -25.76 12.39 4.74
C GLY A 173 -26.47 13.08 3.58
N VAL A 174 -25.92 12.98 2.37
CA VAL A 174 -26.39 13.71 1.19
C VAL A 174 -26.94 12.73 0.14
N HIS A 175 -26.14 11.76 -0.30
CA HIS A 175 -26.48 10.89 -1.42
C HIS A 175 -27.73 10.04 -1.16
N LYS A 176 -27.72 9.23 -0.09
CA LYS A 176 -28.86 8.37 0.29
C LYS A 176 -30.15 9.12 0.64
N LYS A 177 -30.06 10.41 0.94
CA LYS A 177 -31.21 11.26 1.28
C LYS A 177 -31.67 12.13 0.12
N SER A 178 -30.99 12.07 -1.02
CA SER A 178 -31.35 12.84 -2.20
C SER A 178 -32.64 12.29 -2.83
N ALA A 179 -33.48 13.17 -3.38
CA ALA A 179 -34.75 12.78 -4.01
C ALA A 179 -34.57 11.85 -5.23
N GLY A 180 -33.38 11.87 -5.85
CA GLY A 180 -33.04 11.01 -6.99
C GLY A 180 -32.54 9.62 -6.61
N TYR A 181 -32.26 9.35 -5.33
CA TYR A 181 -31.76 8.05 -4.90
C TYR A 181 -32.85 6.98 -5.00
N LYS A 182 -32.67 6.04 -5.93
CA LYS A 182 -33.54 4.88 -6.13
C LYS A 182 -32.68 3.62 -6.15
N PRO A 183 -32.51 2.93 -5.01
CA PRO A 183 -31.68 1.74 -4.95
C PRO A 183 -32.29 0.62 -5.81
N SER A 184 -31.45 -0.04 -6.61
CA SER A 184 -31.82 -1.26 -7.33
C SER A 184 -31.98 -2.42 -6.34
N THR A 185 -33.05 -3.19 -6.44
CA THR A 185 -33.27 -4.37 -5.58
C THR A 185 -32.58 -5.62 -6.12
N ASP A 186 -32.21 -5.63 -7.39
CA ASP A 186 -31.83 -6.85 -8.12
C ASP A 186 -30.32 -6.98 -8.30
N LYS A 187 -29.59 -5.88 -8.23
CA LYS A 187 -28.13 -5.84 -8.40
C LYS A 187 -27.50 -5.01 -7.29
N ARG A 188 -26.64 -5.63 -6.48
CA ARG A 188 -25.95 -4.97 -5.37
C ARG A 188 -24.45 -5.14 -5.50
N VAL A 189 -23.70 -4.10 -5.17
CA VAL A 189 -22.24 -4.10 -5.13
C VAL A 189 -21.74 -3.52 -3.81
N VAL A 190 -20.80 -4.21 -3.18
CA VAL A 190 -20.14 -3.74 -1.97
C VAL A 190 -18.92 -2.91 -2.37
N TYR A 191 -18.89 -1.63 -2.00
CA TYR A 191 -17.79 -0.75 -2.35
C TYR A 191 -16.84 -0.48 -1.18
N TYR A 192 -15.59 -0.93 -1.33
CA TYR A 192 -14.49 -0.65 -0.42
C TYR A 192 -13.67 0.54 -0.93
N HIS A 193 -13.88 1.72 -0.35
CA HIS A 193 -13.37 2.98 -0.88
C HIS A 193 -11.93 3.29 -0.47
N GLY A 194 -11.44 2.71 0.62
CA GLY A 194 -10.11 3.01 1.18
C GLY A 194 -9.99 4.40 1.82
N CYS A 195 -8.92 4.63 2.58
CA CYS A 195 -8.75 5.88 3.33
C CYS A 195 -8.48 7.10 2.42
N SER A 196 -7.84 6.91 1.26
CA SER A 196 -7.55 8.02 0.31
C SER A 196 -8.85 8.67 -0.15
N THR A 197 -9.74 7.86 -0.72
CA THR A 197 -11.07 8.28 -1.17
C THR A 197 -11.89 8.90 -0.04
N ASN A 198 -11.75 8.44 1.20
CA ASN A 198 -12.57 8.99 2.28
C ASN A 198 -12.17 10.40 2.71
N TYR A 199 -10.87 10.66 2.81
CA TYR A 199 -10.34 11.86 3.49
C TYR A 199 -9.60 12.83 2.57
N TYR A 200 -9.15 12.40 1.39
CA TYR A 200 -8.32 13.21 0.50
C TYR A 200 -9.02 13.42 -0.85
N GLU A 201 -9.53 12.35 -1.46
CA GLU A 201 -10.15 12.39 -2.78
C GLU A 201 -11.61 11.86 -2.82
N PRO A 202 -12.56 12.45 -2.05
CA PRO A 202 -13.96 12.01 -2.05
C PRO A 202 -14.61 11.98 -3.41
N HIS A 203 -14.23 12.88 -4.30
CA HIS A 203 -14.77 12.97 -5.66
C HIS A 203 -14.59 11.67 -6.46
N VAL A 204 -13.49 10.93 -6.25
CA VAL A 204 -13.25 9.63 -6.90
C VAL A 204 -14.30 8.61 -6.46
N GLY A 205 -14.61 8.57 -5.16
CA GLY A 205 -15.65 7.70 -4.61
C GLY A 205 -17.04 8.08 -5.11
N LYS A 206 -17.34 9.37 -5.19
CA LYS A 206 -18.61 9.88 -5.75
C LYS A 206 -18.78 9.46 -7.20
N ALA A 207 -17.72 9.60 -8.02
CA ALA A 207 -17.73 9.19 -9.41
C ALA A 207 -17.92 7.67 -9.55
N ALA A 208 -17.26 6.87 -8.71
CA ALA A 208 -17.45 5.42 -8.69
C ALA A 208 -18.91 5.04 -8.37
N VAL A 209 -19.51 5.67 -7.36
CA VAL A 209 -20.94 5.47 -7.01
C VAL A 209 -21.83 5.84 -8.20
N ALA A 210 -21.62 7.01 -8.80
CA ALA A 210 -22.43 7.47 -9.93
C ALA A 210 -22.38 6.51 -11.12
N VAL A 211 -21.20 5.98 -11.47
CA VAL A 211 -21.04 5.00 -12.55
C VAL A 211 -21.75 3.69 -12.23
N LEU A 212 -21.60 3.17 -11.01
CA LEU A 212 -22.22 1.91 -10.59
C LEU A 212 -23.75 2.02 -10.60
N GLU A 213 -24.30 3.10 -10.05
CA GLU A 213 -25.74 3.35 -10.02
C GLU A 213 -26.32 3.61 -11.42
N HIS A 214 -25.58 4.30 -12.29
CA HIS A 214 -25.97 4.46 -13.69
C HIS A 214 -26.10 3.10 -14.42
N ASN A 215 -25.30 2.11 -14.03
CA ASN A 215 -25.38 0.73 -14.53
C ASN A 215 -26.41 -0.15 -13.79
N GLY A 216 -27.23 0.44 -12.93
CA GLY A 216 -28.32 -0.24 -12.23
C GLY A 216 -27.90 -1.06 -11.00
N TYR A 217 -26.71 -0.80 -10.44
CA TYR A 217 -26.29 -1.40 -9.17
C TYR A 217 -26.67 -0.51 -7.99
N GLU A 218 -27.23 -1.09 -6.93
CA GLU A 218 -27.23 -0.48 -5.61
C GLU A 218 -25.82 -0.59 -5.00
N VAL A 219 -25.24 0.55 -4.64
CA VAL A 219 -23.95 0.59 -3.96
C VAL A 219 -24.15 0.49 -2.45
N VAL A 220 -23.55 -0.53 -1.86
CA VAL A 220 -23.55 -0.77 -0.41
C VAL A 220 -22.17 -0.43 0.13
N ILE A 221 -22.12 0.49 1.09
CA ILE A 221 -20.88 0.86 1.78
C ILE A 221 -20.91 0.31 3.20
N PRO A 222 -20.20 -0.80 3.48
CA PRO A 222 -20.14 -1.36 4.82
C PRO A 222 -19.29 -0.48 5.73
N LYS A 223 -19.43 -0.68 7.04
CA LYS A 223 -18.44 -0.19 8.00
C LYS A 223 -17.10 -0.85 7.65
N GLN A 224 -16.08 -0.02 7.44
CA GLN A 224 -14.76 -0.46 7.02
C GLN A 224 -13.71 0.46 7.64
N VAL A 225 -12.51 -0.08 7.84
CA VAL A 225 -11.30 0.63 8.22
C VAL A 225 -10.34 0.70 7.04
N CYS A 226 -9.20 1.40 7.17
CA CYS A 226 -8.15 1.39 6.17
C CYS A 226 -7.64 -0.04 5.88
N CYS A 227 -7.16 -0.31 4.67
CA CYS A 227 -6.64 -1.61 4.27
C CYS A 227 -5.33 -2.03 4.96
N GLY A 228 -4.71 -1.17 5.77
CA GLY A 228 -3.44 -1.46 6.46
C GLY A 228 -2.19 -1.39 5.54
N LEU A 229 -2.35 -1.13 4.24
CA LEU A 229 -1.23 -0.99 3.31
C LEU A 229 -0.21 0.08 3.73
N PRO A 230 -0.61 1.26 4.25
CA PRO A 230 0.36 2.24 4.76
C PRO A 230 1.20 1.70 5.92
N MET A 231 0.61 0.89 6.81
CA MET A 231 1.32 0.26 7.93
C MET A 231 2.32 -0.77 7.40
N LEU A 232 1.88 -1.65 6.49
CA LEU A 232 2.73 -2.68 5.88
C LEU A 232 3.94 -2.06 5.16
N SER A 233 3.69 -1.00 4.37
CA SER A 233 4.73 -0.28 3.64
C SER A 233 5.76 0.39 4.57
N ASN A 234 5.34 0.77 5.77
CA ASN A 234 6.19 1.37 6.80
C ASN A 234 6.72 0.37 7.84
N ALA A 235 6.71 -0.93 7.51
CA ALA A 235 7.25 -2.01 8.35
C ALA A 235 6.47 -2.28 9.65
N GLU A 236 5.23 -1.83 9.76
CA GLU A 236 4.37 -2.05 10.93
C GLU A 236 3.42 -3.25 10.70
N PHE A 237 3.98 -4.45 10.57
CA PHE A 237 3.22 -5.64 10.20
C PHE A 237 2.20 -6.06 11.27
N ASP A 238 2.56 -5.91 12.55
CA ASP A 238 1.66 -6.26 13.65
C ASP A 238 0.47 -5.31 13.74
N ALA A 239 0.70 -4.01 13.53
CA ALA A 239 -0.37 -3.02 13.42
C ALA A 239 -1.27 -3.29 12.20
N ALA A 240 -0.69 -3.64 11.05
CA ALA A 240 -1.46 -4.02 9.86
C ALA A 240 -2.34 -5.25 10.11
N ARG A 241 -1.81 -6.28 10.79
CA ARG A 241 -2.57 -7.48 11.15
C ARG A 241 -3.71 -7.18 12.12
N GLN A 242 -3.48 -6.30 13.09
CA GLN A 242 -4.53 -5.86 14.01
C GLN A 242 -5.63 -5.11 13.24
N ASN A 243 -5.25 -4.18 12.36
CA ASN A 243 -6.19 -3.38 11.59
C ASN A 243 -7.07 -4.24 10.67
N ALA A 244 -6.52 -5.31 10.09
CA ALA A 244 -7.25 -6.25 9.23
C ALA A 244 -8.32 -7.09 9.96
N ARG A 245 -8.31 -7.14 11.30
CA ARG A 245 -9.29 -7.88 12.12
C ARG A 245 -10.46 -7.01 12.61
N THR A 246 -10.43 -5.71 12.31
CA THR A 246 -11.39 -4.69 12.76
C THR A 246 -12.42 -4.35 11.69
#